data_AF-A0A507QXF7-F1
#
_entry.id   AF-A0A507QXF7-F1
#
_cell.length_a   1.000
_cell.length_b   1.000
_cell.length_c   1.000
_cell.angle_alpha   90.00
_cell.angle_beta   90.00
_cell.angle_gamma   90.00
#
_symmetry.space_group_name_H-M   'P 1'
#
loop_
_entity.id
_entity.type
_entity.pdbx_description
1 polymer ?
#
loop_
_entity_poly.entity_id
_entity_poly.type
_entity_poly.pdbx_seq_one_letter_code
_entity_poly.pdbx_strand_id
1 'polypeptide(L)'
;MRLPINAVWDREVVYECIWSLLCEIEGWNRKARKEEKITRILMILATGVGRVSKERWASQTVLAMKHFVDALERPQRWSALEWADIGDDALEVQRTWQPGSK
;
A
#
# COMPACT_ATOMS: atom_id res chain seq x y z
N MET A 1 5.41 20.85 12.71
CA MET A 1 5.32 19.38 12.84
C MET A 1 4.04 19.07 13.62
N ARG A 2 3.11 18.27 13.08
CA ARG A 2 1.89 17.89 13.81
C ARG A 2 2.21 16.75 14.78
N LEU A 3 1.56 16.71 15.94
CA LEU A 3 1.68 15.58 16.86
C LEU A 3 1.06 14.34 16.22
N PRO A 4 1.67 13.15 16.39
CA PRO A 4 1.07 11.92 15.91
C PRO A 4 -0.25 11.69 16.64
N ILE A 5 -1.28 11.36 15.86
CA ILE A 5 -2.64 11.13 16.34
C ILE A 5 -3.13 9.78 15.87
N ASN A 6 -4.27 9.36 16.42
CA ASN A 6 -5.01 8.20 15.97
C ASN A 6 -5.25 8.29 14.44
N ALA A 7 -4.87 7.25 13.70
CA ALA A 7 -4.95 7.18 12.24
C ALA A 7 -6.14 6.33 11.75
N VAL A 8 -6.98 5.80 12.64
CA VAL A 8 -8.11 4.93 12.26
C VAL A 8 -9.24 5.64 11.51
N TRP A 9 -9.17 6.98 11.41
CA TRP A 9 -10.11 7.78 10.61
C TRP A 9 -10.01 7.40 9.13
N ASP A 10 -8.81 7.11 8.68
CA ASP A 10 -8.55 6.61 7.35
C ASP A 10 -8.52 5.08 7.37
N ARG A 11 -9.33 4.49 6.51
CA ARG A 11 -9.45 3.03 6.47
C ARG A 11 -8.31 2.38 5.71
N GLU A 12 -7.66 3.11 4.81
CA GLU A 12 -6.73 2.61 3.79
C GLU A 12 -5.33 3.22 3.92
N VAL A 13 -5.11 4.08 4.92
CA VAL A 13 -3.82 4.78 5.16
C VAL A 13 -2.59 3.89 5.08
N VAL A 14 -2.64 2.64 5.56
CA VAL A 14 -1.49 1.73 5.45
C VAL A 14 -1.28 1.33 4.00
N TYR A 15 -2.34 0.90 3.31
CA TYR A 15 -2.29 0.55 1.90
C TYR A 15 -1.74 1.71 1.06
N GLU A 16 -2.31 2.90 1.20
CA GLU A 16 -1.91 4.08 0.42
C GLU A 16 -0.46 4.49 0.68
N CYS A 17 -0.02 4.47 1.95
CA CYS A 17 1.36 4.80 2.31
C CYS A 17 2.35 3.80 1.73
N ILE A 18 2.06 2.49 1.81
CA ILE A 18 2.93 1.46 1.26
C ILE A 18 2.97 1.53 -0.27
N TRP A 19 1.82 1.64 -0.92
CA TRP A 19 1.73 1.81 -2.37
C TRP A 19 2.57 3.01 -2.85
N SER A 20 2.35 4.18 -2.25
CA SER A 20 3.08 5.41 -2.61
C SER A 20 4.59 5.26 -2.39
N LEU A 21 5.00 4.67 -1.26
CA LEU A 21 6.41 4.41 -0.97
C LEU A 21 7.05 3.50 -2.03
N LEU A 22 6.38 2.42 -2.42
CA LEU A 22 6.89 1.49 -3.44
C LEU A 22 6.99 2.17 -4.80
N CYS A 23 5.99 2.95 -5.21
CA CYS A 23 6.02 3.74 -6.45
C CYS A 23 7.20 4.71 -6.49
N GLU A 24 7.47 5.44 -5.41
CA GLU A 24 8.60 6.38 -5.35
C GLU A 24 9.95 5.66 -5.38
N ILE A 25 10.09 4.53 -4.66
CA ILE A 25 11.30 3.70 -4.70
C ILE A 25 11.55 3.17 -6.11
N GLU A 26 10.50 2.71 -6.79
CA GLU A 26 10.55 2.20 -8.14
C GLU A 26 11.01 3.27 -9.13
N GLY A 27 10.35 4.44 -9.07
CA GLY A 27 10.68 5.60 -9.89
C GLY A 27 12.11 6.09 -9.66
N TRP A 28 12.59 6.06 -8.42
CA TRP A 28 14.00 6.31 -8.09
C TRP A 28 14.92 5.25 -8.70
N ASN A 29 14.65 3.97 -8.44
CA ASN A 29 15.48 2.83 -8.86
C ASN A 29 15.57 2.66 -10.38
N ARG A 30 14.60 3.18 -11.15
CA ARG A 30 14.67 3.26 -12.63
C ARG A 30 15.75 4.24 -13.12
N LYS A 31 15.97 5.34 -12.40
CA LYS A 31 16.87 6.43 -12.78
C LYS A 31 18.25 6.33 -12.11
N ALA A 32 18.30 5.72 -10.92
CA ALA A 32 19.50 5.61 -10.10
C ALA A 32 20.54 4.65 -10.68
N ARG A 33 21.83 4.93 -10.43
CA ARG A 33 22.92 4.00 -10.71
C ARG A 33 22.82 2.78 -9.80
N LYS A 34 23.47 1.68 -10.19
CA LYS A 34 23.34 0.39 -9.49
C LYS A 34 23.69 0.48 -8.01
N GLU A 35 24.66 1.32 -7.65
CA GLU A 35 25.16 1.52 -6.29
C GLU A 35 24.21 2.35 -5.42
N GLU A 36 23.30 3.11 -6.05
CA GLU A 36 22.36 4.03 -5.40
C GLU A 36 20.96 3.44 -5.26
N LYS A 37 20.75 2.21 -5.77
CA LYS A 37 19.45 1.55 -5.73
C LYS A 37 19.07 1.13 -4.32
N ILE A 38 17.85 1.44 -3.95
CA ILE A 38 17.24 1.00 -2.70
C ILE A 38 16.81 -0.45 -2.91
N THR A 39 17.49 -1.38 -2.24
CA THR A 39 17.22 -2.83 -2.36
C THR A 39 16.51 -3.41 -1.15
N ARG A 40 16.49 -2.70 -0.02
CA ARG A 40 15.90 -3.15 1.24
C ARG A 40 15.28 -1.97 1.97
N ILE A 41 14.11 -2.19 2.55
CA ILE A 41 13.40 -1.23 3.37
C ILE A 41 12.94 -1.88 4.66
N LEU A 42 12.96 -1.11 5.75
CA LEU A 42 12.33 -1.46 7.01
C LEU A 42 11.11 -0.54 7.18
N MET A 43 9.93 -1.13 7.29
CA MET A 43 8.67 -0.40 7.35
C MET A 43 8.08 -0.45 8.76
N ILE A 44 7.94 0.72 9.40
CA ILE A 44 7.33 0.87 10.74
C ILE A 44 6.28 1.98 10.69
N LEU A 45 5.00 1.62 10.56
CA LEU A 45 3.92 2.59 10.36
C LEU A 45 2.66 2.23 11.16
N ALA A 46 2.00 3.26 11.71
CA ALA A 46 0.63 3.27 12.23
C ALA A 46 0.23 2.30 13.38
N THR A 47 0.99 1.25 13.69
CA THR A 47 0.66 0.26 14.74
C THR A 47 0.88 0.76 16.18
N GLY A 48 1.65 1.85 16.35
CA GLY A 48 1.84 2.53 17.64
C GLY A 48 0.80 3.62 17.89
N VAL A 49 1.23 4.89 17.87
CA VAL A 49 0.34 6.04 18.12
C VAL A 49 -0.84 6.12 17.15
N GLY A 50 -0.69 5.60 15.93
CA GLY A 50 -1.74 5.54 14.91
C GLY A 50 -2.87 4.57 15.24
N ARG A 51 -2.72 3.68 16.24
CA ARG A 51 -3.72 2.70 16.71
C ARG A 51 -4.27 1.75 15.65
N VAL A 52 -3.56 1.54 14.54
CA VAL A 52 -3.92 0.51 13.56
C VAL A 52 -3.57 -0.87 14.13
N SER A 53 -4.49 -1.84 14.05
CA SER A 53 -4.22 -3.20 14.53
C SER A 53 -3.14 -3.88 13.69
N LYS A 54 -2.42 -4.84 14.29
CA LYS A 54 -1.37 -5.60 13.59
C LYS A 54 -1.93 -6.35 12.39
N GLU A 55 -3.14 -6.90 12.54
CA GLU A 55 -3.84 -7.69 11.54
C GLU A 55 -4.24 -6.83 10.34
N ARG A 56 -4.80 -5.63 10.59
CA ARG A 56 -5.14 -4.71 9.49
C ARG A 56 -3.88 -4.23 8.80
N TRP A 57 -2.87 -3.82 9.57
CA TRP A 57 -1.61 -3.35 9.01
C TRP A 57 -0.99 -4.41 8.08
N ALA A 58 -0.92 -5.67 8.54
CA ALA A 58 -0.38 -6.77 7.76
C ALA A 58 -1.20 -7.03 6.48
N SER A 59 -2.53 -7.08 6.59
CA SER A 59 -3.43 -7.33 5.46
C SER A 59 -3.28 -6.27 4.38
N GLN A 60 -3.28 -4.99 4.76
CA GLN A 60 -3.12 -3.88 3.82
C GLN A 60 -1.72 -3.80 3.21
N THR A 61 -0.69 -4.11 3.99
CA THR A 61 0.69 -4.12 3.50
C THR A 61 0.87 -5.21 2.44
N VAL A 62 0.42 -6.43 2.72
CA VAL A 62 0.49 -7.55 1.77
C VAL A 62 -0.32 -7.25 0.52
N LEU A 63 -1.51 -6.66 0.68
CA LEU A 63 -2.36 -6.29 -0.45
C LEU A 63 -1.70 -5.22 -1.34
N ALA A 64 -1.13 -4.17 -0.74
CA ALA A 64 -0.38 -3.15 -1.48
C ALA A 64 0.79 -3.75 -2.25
N MET A 65 1.54 -4.68 -1.63
CA MET A 65 2.63 -5.37 -2.29
C MET A 65 2.15 -6.26 -3.45
N LYS A 66 1.05 -6.99 -3.27
CA LYS A 66 0.43 -7.83 -4.32
C LYS A 66 0.05 -6.96 -5.52
N HIS A 67 -0.69 -5.88 -5.28
CA HIS A 67 -1.12 -4.96 -6.32
C HIS A 67 0.08 -4.30 -7.01
N PHE A 68 1.10 -3.91 -6.26
CA PHE A 68 2.30 -3.30 -6.82
C PHE A 68 3.06 -4.26 -7.75
N VAL A 69 3.21 -5.53 -7.35
CA VAL A 69 3.81 -6.55 -8.22
C VAL A 69 2.97 -6.77 -9.47
N ASP A 70 1.64 -6.89 -9.33
CA ASP A 70 0.74 -7.04 -10.49
C ASP A 70 0.83 -5.83 -11.44
N ALA A 71 1.00 -4.62 -10.91
CA ALA A 71 1.20 -3.40 -11.70
C ALA A 71 2.51 -3.40 -12.51
N LEU A 72 3.58 -3.98 -11.96
CA LEU A 72 4.85 -4.14 -12.68
C LEU A 72 4.81 -5.25 -13.72
N GLU A 73 4.13 -6.36 -13.42
CA GLU A 73 4.06 -7.52 -14.30
C GLU A 73 3.03 -7.36 -15.43
N ARG A 74 1.95 -6.61 -15.18
CA ARG A 74 0.83 -6.41 -16.11
C ARG A 74 0.54 -4.93 -16.34
N PRO A 75 1.51 -4.14 -16.83
CA PRO A 75 1.34 -2.70 -17.00
C PRO A 75 0.16 -2.34 -17.91
N GLN A 76 -0.21 -3.20 -18.87
CA GLN A 76 -1.34 -2.97 -19.77
C GLN A 76 -2.69 -2.99 -19.05
N ARG A 77 -2.87 -3.87 -18.04
CA ARG A 77 -4.07 -3.88 -17.20
C ARG A 77 -4.16 -2.57 -16.42
N TRP A 78 -3.08 -2.20 -15.74
CA TRP A 78 -3.06 -1.05 -14.84
C TRP A 78 -3.12 0.29 -15.56
N SER A 79 -2.62 0.37 -16.80
CA SER A 79 -2.75 1.55 -17.65
C SER A 79 -4.12 1.69 -18.32
N ALA A 80 -4.97 0.65 -18.25
CA ALA A 80 -6.27 0.59 -18.90
C ALA A 80 -7.40 0.18 -17.94
N LEU A 81 -7.23 0.46 -16.65
CA LEU A 81 -8.23 0.15 -15.62
C LEU A 81 -9.56 0.82 -15.94
N GLU A 82 -10.62 0.02 -16.01
CA GLU A 82 -11.98 0.54 -16.08
C GLU A 82 -12.55 0.74 -14.68
N TRP A 83 -13.67 1.47 -14.57
CA TRP A 83 -14.34 1.72 -13.30
C TRP A 83 -14.69 0.45 -12.52
N ALA A 84 -14.97 -0.65 -13.22
CA ALA A 84 -15.23 -1.95 -12.61
C ALA A 84 -13.98 -2.53 -11.94
N ASP A 85 -12.82 -2.48 -12.61
CA ASP A 85 -11.55 -2.96 -12.07
C ASP A 85 -11.13 -2.15 -10.84
N ILE A 86 -11.27 -0.81 -10.92
CA ILE A 86 -11.01 0.09 -9.80
C ILE A 86 -11.92 -0.25 -8.61
N GLY A 87 -13.20 -0.53 -8.89
CA GLY A 87 -14.17 -0.93 -7.87
C GLY A 87 -13.80 -2.23 -7.18
N ASP A 88 -13.37 -3.24 -7.93
CA ASP A 88 -12.95 -4.54 -7.39
C ASP A 88 -11.69 -4.42 -6.52
N ASP A 89 -10.69 -3.67 -6.98
CA ASP A 89 -9.45 -3.44 -6.22
C ASP A 89 -9.73 -2.64 -4.94
N ALA A 90 -10.61 -1.63 -5.01
CA ALA A 90 -11.05 -0.86 -3.84
C ALA A 90 -11.85 -1.73 -2.84
N LEU A 91 -12.71 -2.63 -3.33
CA LEU A 91 -13.43 -3.59 -2.48
C LEU A 91 -12.47 -4.56 -1.78
N GLU A 92 -11.38 -4.99 -2.45
CA GLU A 92 -10.36 -5.84 -1.83
C GLU A 92 -9.68 -5.12 -0.66
N VAL A 93 -9.34 -3.83 -0.83
CA VAL A 93 -8.80 -3.00 0.26
C VAL A 93 -9.83 -2.83 1.37
N GLN A 94 -11.07 -2.52 1.03
CA GLN A 94 -12.15 -2.33 2.01
C GLN A 94 -12.37 -3.57 2.89
N ARG A 95 -12.25 -4.79 2.34
CA ARG A 95 -12.38 -6.05 3.09
C ARG A 95 -11.35 -6.20 4.20
N THR A 96 -10.20 -5.54 4.11
CA THR A 96 -9.20 -5.53 5.19
C THR A 96 -9.67 -4.80 6.45
N TRP A 97 -10.76 -4.02 6.36
CA TRP A 97 -11.33 -3.24 7.47
C TRP A 97 -12.16 -4.08 8.45
N GLN A 98 -12.85 -5.12 7.96
CA GLN A 98 -13.77 -5.96 8.74
C GLN A 98 -13.39 -7.43 8.63
N PRO A 99 -12.74 -8.02 9.64
CA PRO A 99 -12.42 -9.45 9.65
C PRO A 99 -13.64 -10.40 9.73
N GLY A 100 -14.88 -9.92 9.55
CA GLY A 100 -16.09 -10.61 10.05
C GLY A 100 -17.36 -10.52 9.20
N SER A 101 -17.28 -10.23 7.91
CA SER A 101 -18.46 -10.28 7.02
C SER A 101 -18.32 -11.47 6.07
N LYS A 102 -18.50 -12.67 6.62
CA LYS A 102 -18.90 -13.85 5.83
C LYS A 102 -20.42 -13.86 5.74
#